data_AF-A0A2V4EDA3-F1
#
_entry.id   AF-A0A2V4EDA3-F1
#
_cell.length_a   1.000
_cell.length_b   1.000
_cell.length_c   1.000
_cell.angle_alpha   90.00
_cell.angle_beta   90.00
_cell.angle_gamma   90.00
#
_symmetry.space_group_name_H-M   'P 1'
#
loop_
_entity.id
_entity.type
_entity.pdbx_description
1 polymer ?
#
loop_
_entity_poly.entity_id
_entity_poly.type
_entity_poly.pdbx_seq_one_letter_code
_entity_poly.pdbx_strand_id
1 'polypeptide(L)'
;MAKISGILTDGAGQIINDCTIELYAKKTTSKVLTQTQTFQVSENGKYSMNVLPCEYEVSLIINGFPKKRLGKINIYSDSVDGTLNDYLINPEESDLTPEFLKQIFDARNEAIKSAIDSYTSAKKSADSANHANTSETNAKSSADAAKVSAAEAATSSQLASKSAITATDAASVATTSSDTAKIYADNANNSAKEANQSAINSANSAKSANTSEVNAKSSAVAAKNSADNAKEWASTIDPQTIMRYCGDLDNIPPNHLGALAKGIYYQKHDAKALVELGYPIQEAGSLIILPTLTEGNQSCVQIYTLYKSGRQFIRNYRGSTEGGFWENWVEQITTNNISADIARALPATKSVVNGVPTYSVGDHVVFKDAIGEFRLMPFRAGELPFGWYFRNGDNYLLSSPQGRALNGLSANYKRDHQITIKEIDGQQYINVPSAFAPDGRGFFERPANGTTRQVGSAEDDAIRNLYGEIHHIFHWKDTVPNGVFRKFRNDDGSGLNNRNYPVTCHVSDSDYPEQSVLFNASWFVPTAHENRPLNIALTPTIYLGV
;
A
#
# COMPACT_ATOMS: atom_id res chain seq x y z
N MET A 1 -62.11 -109.16 23.29
CA MET A 1 -63.11 -110.20 23.64
C MET A 1 -64.39 -109.44 23.68
N ALA A 2 -65.34 -109.79 22.82
CA ALA A 2 -66.62 -109.10 22.75
C ALA A 2 -67.65 -109.92 23.54
N LYS A 3 -68.45 -109.26 24.36
CA LYS A 3 -69.60 -109.88 25.00
C LYS A 3 -70.76 -109.88 24.00
N ILE A 4 -71.15 -111.06 23.55
CA ILE A 4 -72.30 -111.24 22.68
C ILE A 4 -73.48 -111.65 23.56
N SER A 5 -74.46 -110.77 23.68
CA SER A 5 -75.61 -111.01 24.55
C SER A 5 -76.89 -110.38 24.03
N GLY A 6 -78.02 -111.02 24.30
CA GLY A 6 -79.33 -110.55 23.85
C GLY A 6 -80.44 -111.54 24.23
N ILE A 7 -81.61 -111.33 23.64
CA ILE A 7 -82.75 -112.27 23.72
C ILE A 7 -82.89 -112.90 22.33
N LEU A 8 -82.96 -114.23 22.28
CA LEU A 8 -83.15 -114.97 21.03
C LEU A 8 -84.65 -115.02 20.71
N THR A 9 -85.02 -114.43 19.58
CA THR A 9 -86.40 -114.44 19.07
C THR A 9 -86.45 -115.05 17.67
N ASP A 10 -87.58 -115.64 17.31
CA ASP A 10 -87.83 -116.09 15.95
C ASP A 10 -88.25 -114.94 15.01
N GLY A 11 -88.54 -115.25 13.75
CA GLY A 11 -88.98 -114.28 12.75
C GLY A 11 -90.38 -113.68 13.01
N ALA A 12 -91.12 -114.17 14.00
CA ALA A 12 -92.39 -113.62 14.48
C ALA A 12 -92.24 -112.88 15.82
N GLY A 13 -91.02 -112.76 16.37
CA GLY A 13 -90.73 -112.10 17.63
C GLY A 13 -91.03 -112.94 18.88
N GLN A 14 -91.35 -114.24 18.73
CA GLN A 14 -91.54 -115.14 19.88
C GLN A 14 -90.19 -115.60 20.43
N ILE A 15 -90.13 -115.71 21.77
CA ILE A 15 -88.92 -116.09 22.49
C ILE A 15 -88.63 -117.58 22.26
N ILE A 16 -87.38 -117.90 21.90
CA ILE A 16 -86.92 -119.28 21.74
C ILE A 16 -86.23 -119.72 23.04
N ASN A 17 -86.84 -120.66 23.77
CA ASN A 17 -86.36 -121.20 25.04
C ASN A 17 -85.74 -122.60 24.88
N ASP A 18 -85.04 -123.08 25.92
CA ASP A 18 -84.44 -124.43 26.02
C ASP A 18 -83.62 -124.85 24.79
N CYS A 19 -82.84 -123.90 24.28
CA CYS A 19 -81.98 -124.08 23.11
C CYS A 19 -80.52 -123.79 23.42
N THR A 20 -79.63 -124.25 22.55
CA THR A 20 -78.19 -124.10 22.66
C THR A 20 -77.64 -123.39 21.44
N ILE A 21 -76.95 -122.27 21.65
CA ILE A 21 -76.18 -121.59 20.60
C ILE A 21 -74.82 -122.27 20.51
N GLU A 22 -74.50 -122.75 19.32
CA GLU A 22 -73.24 -123.40 19.01
C GLU A 22 -72.38 -122.49 18.15
N LEU A 23 -71.16 -122.20 18.60
CA LEU A 23 -70.13 -121.50 17.86
C LEU A 23 -69.03 -122.48 17.43
N TYR A 24 -68.86 -122.61 16.12
CA TYR A 24 -67.77 -123.37 15.53
C TYR A 24 -66.69 -122.41 15.02
N ALA A 25 -65.55 -122.34 15.71
CA ALA A 25 -64.42 -121.54 15.24
C ALA A 25 -63.89 -122.10 13.91
N LYS A 26 -63.77 -121.26 12.87
CA LYS A 26 -63.31 -121.68 11.54
C LYS A 26 -61.80 -121.78 11.40
N LYS A 27 -61.05 -121.14 12.30
CA LYS A 27 -59.58 -121.12 12.29
C LYS A 27 -59.08 -121.23 13.73
N THR A 28 -57.97 -121.93 13.96
CA THR A 28 -57.26 -121.86 15.24
C THR A 28 -56.53 -120.51 15.31
N THR A 29 -56.76 -119.74 16.38
CA THR A 29 -56.02 -118.52 16.71
C THR A 29 -55.16 -118.75 17.96
N SER A 30 -54.29 -117.80 18.31
CA SER A 30 -53.46 -117.88 19.53
C SER A 30 -54.27 -117.93 20.83
N LYS A 31 -55.59 -117.74 20.79
CA LYS A 31 -56.50 -117.77 21.95
C LYS A 31 -57.71 -118.69 21.78
N VAL A 32 -57.93 -119.30 20.60
CA VAL A 32 -59.12 -120.11 20.28
C VAL A 32 -58.70 -121.31 19.41
N LEU A 33 -58.94 -122.54 19.86
CA LEU A 33 -58.74 -123.75 19.04
C LEU A 33 -59.94 -123.99 18.12
N THR A 34 -59.76 -124.69 16.99
CA THR A 34 -60.85 -125.10 16.08
C THR A 34 -61.77 -126.12 16.75
N GLN A 35 -62.62 -125.65 17.66
CA GLN A 35 -63.48 -126.46 18.50
C GLN A 35 -64.88 -125.84 18.54
N THR A 36 -65.86 -126.69 18.77
CA THR A 36 -67.24 -126.32 19.01
C THR A 36 -67.42 -125.86 20.46
N GLN A 37 -67.94 -124.65 20.67
CA GLN A 37 -68.43 -124.19 21.97
C GLN A 37 -69.94 -124.05 21.96
N THR A 38 -70.60 -124.54 23.01
CA THR A 38 -72.05 -124.52 23.18
C THR A 38 -72.44 -123.64 24.37
N PHE A 39 -73.36 -122.70 24.15
CA PHE A 39 -73.88 -121.80 25.17
C PHE A 39 -75.37 -122.05 25.33
N GLN A 40 -75.80 -122.38 26.55
CA GLN A 40 -77.21 -122.58 26.86
C GLN A 40 -77.95 -121.25 26.91
N VAL A 41 -79.12 -121.21 26.30
CA VAL A 41 -80.05 -120.09 26.36
C VAL A 41 -81.00 -120.34 27.54
N SER A 42 -81.17 -119.35 28.43
CA SER A 42 -82.04 -119.52 29.61
C SER A 42 -83.53 -119.58 29.25
N GLU A 43 -84.39 -120.00 30.20
CA GLU A 43 -85.86 -120.16 30.06
C GLU A 43 -86.63 -118.90 29.61
N ASN A 44 -85.96 -117.75 29.46
CA ASN A 44 -86.51 -116.48 28.95
C ASN A 44 -85.84 -115.99 27.65
N GLY A 45 -85.16 -116.89 26.93
CA GLY A 45 -84.47 -116.64 25.67
C GLY A 45 -83.19 -115.82 25.78
N LYS A 46 -82.74 -115.47 27.00
CA LYS A 46 -81.51 -114.71 27.18
C LYS A 46 -80.29 -115.59 26.93
N TYR A 47 -79.36 -115.05 26.17
CA TYR A 47 -78.03 -115.61 25.99
C TYR A 47 -76.98 -114.55 26.32
N SER A 48 -75.87 -114.99 26.90
CA SER A 48 -74.68 -114.16 27.06
C SER A 48 -73.46 -115.04 26.97
N MET A 49 -72.57 -114.69 26.05
CA MET A 49 -71.34 -115.41 25.80
C MET A 49 -70.20 -114.41 25.58
N ASN A 50 -69.07 -114.67 26.20
CA ASN A 50 -67.86 -113.92 25.96
C ASN A 50 -67.09 -114.62 24.83
N VAL A 51 -67.02 -113.97 23.67
CA VAL A 51 -66.44 -114.56 22.46
C VAL A 51 -65.09 -113.91 22.16
N LEU A 52 -64.09 -114.76 21.92
CA LEU A 52 -62.75 -114.33 21.58
C LEU A 52 -62.64 -113.99 20.08
N PRO A 53 -61.64 -113.19 19.66
CA PRO A 53 -61.49 -112.85 18.24
C PRO A 53 -61.23 -114.09 17.36
N CYS A 54 -62.15 -114.38 16.44
CA CYS A 54 -62.05 -115.40 15.40
C CYS A 54 -63.21 -115.23 14.40
N GLU A 55 -63.14 -115.94 13.28
CA GLU A 55 -64.26 -116.21 12.39
C GLU A 55 -65.02 -117.44 12.92
N TYR A 56 -66.30 -117.28 13.24
CA TYR A 56 -67.15 -118.37 13.74
C TYR A 56 -68.29 -118.66 12.78
N GLU A 57 -68.62 -119.94 12.64
CA GLU A 57 -69.91 -120.37 12.12
C GLU A 57 -70.87 -120.62 13.27
N VAL A 58 -72.01 -119.94 13.22
CA VAL A 58 -73.02 -119.93 14.28
C VAL A 58 -74.14 -120.90 13.91
N SER A 59 -74.51 -121.78 14.83
CA SER A 59 -75.65 -122.69 14.71
C SER A 59 -76.52 -122.67 15.96
N LEU A 60 -77.80 -123.01 15.81
CA LEU A 60 -78.78 -123.11 16.88
C LEU A 60 -79.30 -124.54 16.98
N ILE A 61 -79.33 -125.08 18.19
CA ILE A 61 -79.81 -126.44 18.50
C ILE A 61 -81.01 -126.30 19.44
N ILE A 62 -82.18 -126.81 19.04
CA ILE A 62 -83.42 -126.78 19.83
C ILE A 62 -83.83 -128.23 20.10
N ASN A 63 -84.17 -128.59 21.34
CA ASN A 63 -84.53 -129.97 21.70
C ASN A 63 -85.68 -130.50 20.82
N GLY A 64 -85.44 -131.61 20.13
CA GLY A 64 -86.40 -132.23 19.19
C GLY A 64 -86.32 -131.75 17.74
N PHE A 65 -85.48 -130.75 17.42
CA PHE A 65 -85.28 -130.23 16.05
C PHE A 65 -83.84 -130.43 15.54
N PRO A 66 -83.63 -130.59 14.21
CA PRO A 66 -82.29 -130.63 13.63
C PRO A 66 -81.56 -129.29 13.78
N LYS A 67 -80.24 -129.35 13.93
CA LYS A 67 -79.34 -128.18 14.05
C LYS A 67 -79.54 -127.19 12.89
N LYS A 68 -79.81 -125.93 13.20
CA LYS A 68 -80.02 -124.85 12.21
C LYS A 68 -78.82 -123.92 12.17
N ARG A 69 -78.17 -123.79 11.01
CA ARG A 69 -77.07 -122.83 10.80
C ARG A 69 -77.64 -121.40 10.66
N LEU A 70 -77.11 -120.45 11.44
CA LEU A 70 -77.55 -119.04 11.45
C LEU A 70 -76.69 -118.15 10.55
N GLY A 71 -75.39 -118.43 10.40
CA GLY A 71 -74.51 -117.65 9.54
C GLY A 71 -73.06 -117.68 10.00
N LYS A 72 -72.24 -116.77 9.46
CA LYS A 72 -70.88 -116.53 9.92
C LYS A 72 -70.81 -115.20 10.66
N ILE A 73 -70.00 -115.14 11.70
CA ILE A 73 -69.67 -113.89 12.40
C ILE A 73 -68.16 -113.72 12.45
N ASN A 74 -67.69 -112.48 12.35
CA ASN A 74 -66.29 -112.12 12.51
C ASN A 74 -66.10 -111.28 13.77
N ILE A 75 -65.33 -111.79 14.72
CA ILE A 75 -64.96 -111.07 15.94
C ILE A 75 -63.50 -110.65 15.81
N TYR A 76 -63.23 -109.35 15.86
CA TYR A 76 -61.91 -108.74 15.87
C TYR A 76 -61.47 -108.39 17.30
N SER A 77 -60.20 -108.02 17.48
CA SER A 77 -59.64 -107.68 18.79
C SER A 77 -60.29 -106.45 19.43
N ASP A 78 -60.77 -105.53 18.60
CA ASP A 78 -61.40 -104.25 18.90
C ASP A 78 -62.94 -104.27 18.69
N SER A 79 -63.51 -105.45 18.42
CA SER A 79 -64.97 -105.59 18.30
C SER A 79 -65.68 -105.22 19.61
N VAL A 80 -66.73 -104.39 19.47
CA VAL A 80 -67.53 -103.85 20.57
C VAL A 80 -68.64 -104.81 21.02
N ASP A 81 -69.05 -104.80 22.29
CA ASP A 81 -70.15 -105.65 22.77
C ASP A 81 -71.44 -105.43 21.95
N GLY A 82 -72.19 -106.51 21.68
CA GLY A 82 -73.35 -106.45 20.77
C GLY A 82 -74.23 -107.70 20.81
N THR A 83 -75.32 -107.69 20.04
CA THR A 83 -76.21 -108.85 19.90
C THR A 83 -75.69 -109.82 18.84
N LEU A 84 -76.13 -111.07 18.86
CA LEU A 84 -75.75 -112.05 17.82
C LEU A 84 -76.14 -111.58 16.42
N ASN A 85 -77.24 -110.84 16.29
CA ASN A 85 -77.71 -110.32 15.02
C ASN A 85 -76.82 -109.19 14.48
N ASP A 86 -76.30 -108.32 15.34
CA ASP A 86 -75.37 -107.24 14.93
C ASP A 86 -74.11 -107.81 14.27
N TYR A 87 -73.66 -108.97 14.72
CA TYR A 87 -72.51 -109.67 14.19
C TYR A 87 -72.79 -110.53 12.95
N LEU A 88 -74.06 -110.91 12.73
CA LEU A 88 -74.48 -111.66 11.53
C LEU A 88 -74.72 -110.73 10.32
N ILE A 89 -74.73 -109.42 10.51
CA ILE A 89 -74.83 -108.40 9.45
C ILE A 89 -73.41 -107.94 9.08
N ASN A 90 -72.84 -108.49 8.01
CA ASN A 90 -71.48 -108.13 7.56
C ASN A 90 -71.58 -107.34 6.24
N PRO A 91 -71.12 -106.07 6.14
CA PRO A 91 -71.10 -105.34 4.87
C PRO A 91 -69.94 -105.83 3.98
N GLU A 92 -70.19 -106.13 2.70
CA GLU A 92 -69.17 -106.49 1.69
C GLU A 92 -68.73 -105.28 0.83
N GLU A 93 -67.57 -105.40 0.16
CA GLU A 93 -66.83 -104.40 -0.67
C GLU A 93 -67.60 -103.70 -1.82
N SER A 94 -68.94 -103.78 -1.90
CA SER A 94 -69.76 -103.21 -2.98
C SER A 94 -70.19 -101.75 -2.80
N ASP A 95 -69.69 -101.02 -1.80
CA ASP A 95 -70.13 -99.65 -1.48
C ASP A 95 -69.24 -98.53 -2.07
N LEU A 96 -68.44 -98.79 -3.12
CA LEU A 96 -67.78 -97.74 -3.91
C LEU A 96 -68.76 -97.11 -4.91
N THR A 97 -69.55 -96.16 -4.42
CA THR A 97 -70.48 -95.39 -5.26
C THR A 97 -69.73 -94.34 -6.13
N PRO A 98 -70.21 -94.03 -7.36
CA PRO A 98 -69.62 -93.00 -8.22
C PRO A 98 -69.52 -91.61 -7.57
N GLU A 99 -70.40 -91.31 -6.62
CA GLU A 99 -70.44 -90.02 -5.91
C GLU A 99 -69.22 -89.82 -5.00
N PHE A 100 -68.73 -90.89 -4.35
CA PHE A 100 -67.54 -90.84 -3.50
C PHE A 100 -66.27 -90.60 -4.33
N LEU A 101 -66.16 -91.23 -5.52
CA LEU A 101 -65.06 -90.99 -6.44
C LEU A 101 -65.05 -89.56 -7.00
N LYS A 102 -66.23 -88.99 -7.27
CA LYS A 102 -66.37 -87.60 -7.74
C LYS A 102 -65.87 -86.60 -6.70
N GLN A 103 -66.23 -86.77 -5.42
CA GLN A 103 -65.74 -85.92 -4.34
C GLN A 103 -64.20 -85.94 -4.20
N ILE A 104 -63.58 -87.10 -4.40
CA ILE A 104 -62.11 -87.22 -4.38
C ILE A 104 -61.46 -86.47 -5.55
N PHE A 105 -62.01 -86.55 -6.76
CA PHE A 105 -61.49 -85.82 -7.91
C PHE A 105 -61.70 -84.30 -7.82
N ASP A 106 -62.84 -83.85 -7.29
CA ASP A 106 -63.12 -82.44 -7.06
C ASP A 106 -62.15 -81.86 -6.02
N ALA A 107 -61.93 -82.55 -4.90
CA ALA A 107 -60.95 -82.16 -3.88
C ALA A 107 -59.52 -82.09 -4.43
N ARG A 108 -59.13 -83.02 -5.30
CA ARG A 108 -57.82 -83.00 -5.98
C ARG A 108 -57.69 -81.79 -6.91
N ASN A 109 -58.72 -81.51 -7.72
CA ASN A 109 -58.70 -80.38 -8.66
C ASN A 109 -58.66 -79.04 -7.92
N GLU A 110 -59.37 -78.92 -6.80
CA GLU A 110 -59.35 -77.73 -5.95
C GLU A 110 -58.01 -77.55 -5.23
N ALA A 111 -57.36 -78.64 -4.81
CA ALA A 111 -56.00 -78.60 -4.27
C ALA A 111 -54.97 -78.16 -5.33
N ILE A 112 -55.07 -78.67 -6.58
CA ILE A 112 -54.22 -78.25 -7.69
C ILE A 112 -54.43 -76.76 -8.00
N LYS A 113 -55.69 -76.31 -8.07
CA LYS A 113 -56.02 -74.90 -8.29
C LYS A 113 -55.46 -74.00 -7.19
N SER A 114 -55.64 -74.40 -5.92
CA SER A 114 -55.09 -73.68 -4.77
C SER A 114 -53.57 -73.60 -4.79
N ALA A 115 -52.88 -74.67 -5.22
CA ALA A 115 -51.43 -74.67 -5.38
C ALA A 115 -50.97 -73.71 -6.48
N ILE A 116 -51.69 -73.66 -7.62
CA ILE A 116 -51.40 -72.72 -8.72
C ILE A 116 -51.64 -71.26 -8.28
N ASP A 117 -52.73 -70.99 -7.58
CA ASP A 117 -53.07 -69.65 -7.07
C ASP A 117 -52.02 -69.19 -6.04
N SER A 118 -51.59 -70.10 -5.15
CA SER A 118 -50.52 -69.85 -4.18
C SER A 118 -49.19 -69.53 -4.86
N TYR A 119 -48.78 -70.32 -5.85
CA TYR A 119 -47.56 -70.06 -6.64
C TYR A 119 -47.61 -68.72 -7.37
N THR A 120 -48.77 -68.40 -7.96
CA THR A 120 -48.97 -67.12 -8.67
C THR A 120 -48.91 -65.94 -7.70
N SER A 121 -49.50 -66.07 -6.52
CA SER A 121 -49.45 -65.06 -5.46
C SER A 121 -48.02 -64.85 -4.95
N ALA A 122 -47.27 -65.93 -4.74
CA ALA A 122 -45.86 -65.87 -4.34
C ALA A 122 -45.00 -65.14 -5.39
N LYS A 123 -45.22 -65.42 -6.68
CA LYS A 123 -44.51 -64.73 -7.78
C LYS A 123 -44.83 -63.22 -7.81
N LYS A 124 -46.10 -62.84 -7.68
CA LYS A 124 -46.51 -61.42 -7.60
C LYS A 124 -45.93 -60.70 -6.39
N SER A 125 -45.82 -61.39 -5.24
CA SER A 125 -45.14 -60.84 -4.06
C SER A 125 -43.65 -60.63 -4.30
N ALA A 126 -42.97 -61.57 -4.95
CA ALA A 126 -41.57 -61.41 -5.32
C ALA A 126 -41.35 -60.24 -6.29
N ASP A 127 -42.21 -60.09 -7.31
CA ASP A 127 -42.17 -58.95 -8.22
C ASP A 127 -42.41 -57.62 -7.48
N SER A 128 -43.35 -57.62 -6.52
CA SER A 128 -43.61 -56.44 -5.67
C SER A 128 -42.41 -56.07 -4.79
N ALA A 129 -41.71 -57.06 -4.23
CA ALA A 129 -40.48 -56.83 -3.49
C ALA A 129 -39.37 -56.24 -4.38
N ASN A 130 -39.24 -56.72 -5.62
CA ASN A 130 -38.29 -56.16 -6.59
C ASN A 130 -38.64 -54.72 -6.97
N HIS A 131 -39.93 -54.41 -7.15
CA HIS A 131 -40.37 -53.03 -7.38
C HIS A 131 -40.08 -52.12 -6.19
N ALA A 132 -40.29 -52.58 -4.96
CA ALA A 132 -39.94 -51.82 -3.75
C ALA A 132 -38.44 -51.52 -3.67
N ASN A 133 -37.57 -52.51 -3.93
CA ASN A 133 -36.11 -52.32 -3.98
C ASN A 133 -35.70 -51.32 -5.09
N THR A 134 -36.37 -51.38 -6.24
CA THR A 134 -36.13 -50.43 -7.34
C THR A 134 -36.55 -49.01 -6.93
N SER A 135 -37.70 -48.86 -6.28
CA SER A 135 -38.17 -47.57 -5.74
C SER A 135 -37.23 -47.01 -4.68
N GLU A 136 -36.70 -47.84 -3.79
CA GLU A 136 -35.69 -47.43 -2.79
C GLU A 136 -34.42 -46.91 -3.48
N THR A 137 -33.93 -47.63 -4.49
CA THR A 137 -32.74 -47.23 -5.27
C THR A 137 -32.98 -45.91 -6.01
N ASN A 138 -34.16 -45.74 -6.60
CA ASN A 138 -34.54 -44.50 -7.27
C ASN A 138 -34.63 -43.33 -6.28
N ALA A 139 -35.24 -43.53 -5.10
CA ALA A 139 -35.33 -42.52 -4.06
C ALA A 139 -33.93 -42.09 -3.57
N LYS A 140 -33.01 -43.04 -3.38
CA LYS A 140 -31.61 -42.75 -3.03
C LYS A 140 -30.91 -41.93 -4.12
N SER A 141 -31.09 -42.32 -5.38
CA SER A 141 -30.50 -41.61 -6.54
C SER A 141 -31.04 -40.18 -6.65
N SER A 142 -32.35 -39.98 -6.43
CA SER A 142 -32.96 -38.64 -6.38
C SER A 142 -32.45 -37.81 -5.20
N ALA A 143 -32.24 -38.41 -4.04
CA ALA A 143 -31.66 -37.72 -2.88
C ALA A 143 -30.21 -37.28 -3.15
N ASP A 144 -29.41 -38.14 -3.77
CA ASP A 144 -28.03 -37.81 -4.16
C ASP A 144 -28.00 -36.70 -5.22
N ALA A 145 -28.90 -36.74 -6.22
CA ALA A 145 -29.04 -35.68 -7.21
C ALA A 145 -29.46 -34.33 -6.59
N ALA A 146 -30.40 -34.33 -5.65
CA ALA A 146 -30.81 -33.12 -4.93
C ALA A 146 -29.64 -32.51 -4.11
N LYS A 147 -28.77 -33.35 -3.53
CA LYS A 147 -27.57 -32.91 -2.82
C LYS A 147 -26.56 -32.24 -3.76
N VAL A 148 -26.37 -32.78 -4.97
CA VAL A 148 -25.52 -32.18 -6.00
C VAL A 148 -26.09 -30.82 -6.43
N SER A 149 -27.38 -30.73 -6.76
CA SER A 149 -28.01 -29.47 -7.15
C SER A 149 -27.94 -28.40 -6.05
N ALA A 150 -28.05 -28.79 -4.77
CA ALA A 150 -27.86 -27.86 -3.65
C ALA A 150 -26.43 -27.30 -3.59
N ALA A 151 -25.41 -28.13 -3.86
CA ALA A 151 -24.02 -27.70 -3.90
C ALA A 151 -23.72 -26.78 -5.11
N GLU A 152 -24.31 -27.07 -6.27
CA GLU A 152 -24.23 -26.23 -7.47
C GLU A 152 -24.88 -24.86 -7.23
N ALA A 153 -26.04 -24.82 -6.58
CA ALA A 153 -26.71 -23.57 -6.20
C ALA A 153 -25.87 -22.72 -5.23
N ALA A 154 -25.22 -23.36 -4.25
CA ALA A 154 -24.31 -22.67 -3.32
C ALA A 154 -23.10 -22.08 -4.06
N THR A 155 -22.50 -22.84 -5.00
CA THR A 155 -21.39 -22.37 -5.83
C THR A 155 -21.81 -21.20 -6.73
N SER A 156 -22.98 -21.30 -7.36
CA SER A 156 -23.54 -20.22 -8.19
C SER A 156 -23.77 -18.93 -7.38
N SER A 157 -24.27 -19.04 -6.15
CA SER A 157 -24.41 -17.90 -5.23
C SER A 157 -23.06 -17.24 -4.92
N GLN A 158 -22.02 -18.03 -4.64
CA GLN A 158 -20.67 -17.51 -4.40
C GLN A 158 -20.09 -16.79 -5.63
N LEU A 159 -20.30 -17.35 -6.83
CA LEU A 159 -19.87 -16.72 -8.09
C LEU A 159 -20.61 -15.40 -8.35
N ALA A 160 -21.91 -15.34 -8.04
CA ALA A 160 -22.68 -14.10 -8.13
C ALA A 160 -22.17 -13.03 -7.15
N SER A 161 -21.85 -13.40 -5.91
CA SER A 161 -21.24 -12.47 -4.94
C SER A 161 -19.87 -11.96 -5.41
N LYS A 162 -19.01 -12.84 -5.95
CA LYS A 162 -17.70 -12.45 -6.50
C LYS A 162 -17.84 -11.51 -7.71
N SER A 163 -18.84 -11.75 -8.55
CA SER A 163 -19.15 -10.90 -9.70
C SER A 163 -19.64 -9.52 -9.27
N ALA A 164 -20.48 -9.44 -8.23
CA ALA A 164 -20.93 -8.17 -7.65
C ALA A 164 -19.76 -7.34 -7.10
N ILE A 165 -18.84 -7.97 -6.36
CA ILE A 165 -17.62 -7.31 -5.86
C ILE A 165 -16.78 -6.77 -7.03
N THR A 166 -16.56 -7.58 -8.06
CA THR A 166 -15.79 -7.18 -9.24
C THR A 166 -16.43 -5.98 -9.96
N ALA A 167 -17.77 -5.92 -10.04
CA ALA A 167 -18.48 -4.78 -10.61
C ALA A 167 -18.35 -3.51 -9.75
N THR A 168 -18.37 -3.64 -8.42
CA THR A 168 -18.11 -2.53 -7.48
C THR A 168 -16.69 -1.99 -7.61
N ASP A 169 -15.69 -2.88 -7.69
CA ASP A 169 -14.29 -2.48 -7.87
C ASP A 169 -14.09 -1.77 -9.21
N ALA A 170 -14.68 -2.29 -10.29
CA ALA A 170 -14.63 -1.66 -11.61
C ALA A 170 -15.26 -0.25 -11.61
N ALA A 171 -16.38 -0.07 -10.91
CA ALA A 171 -16.99 1.25 -10.76
C ALA A 171 -16.08 2.23 -9.98
N SER A 172 -15.42 1.77 -8.92
CA SER A 172 -14.46 2.59 -8.14
C SER A 172 -13.24 3.00 -8.98
N VAL A 173 -12.70 2.09 -9.78
CA VAL A 173 -11.61 2.37 -10.73
C VAL A 173 -12.04 3.40 -11.78
N ALA A 174 -13.28 3.30 -12.28
CA ALA A 174 -13.82 4.26 -13.23
C ALA A 174 -13.94 5.68 -12.62
N THR A 175 -14.41 5.80 -11.38
CA THR A 175 -14.44 7.08 -10.66
C THR A 175 -13.04 7.66 -10.49
N THR A 176 -12.08 6.87 -10.03
CA THR A 176 -10.68 7.29 -9.85
C THR A 176 -10.06 7.77 -11.17
N SER A 177 -10.36 7.07 -12.27
CA SER A 177 -9.90 7.43 -13.61
C SER A 177 -10.50 8.75 -14.09
N SER A 178 -11.79 8.98 -13.80
CA SER A 178 -12.47 10.24 -14.10
C SER A 178 -11.86 11.43 -13.34
N ASP A 179 -11.58 11.25 -12.03
CA ASP A 179 -10.97 12.30 -11.21
C ASP A 179 -9.55 12.64 -11.69
N THR A 180 -8.79 11.61 -12.08
CA THR A 180 -7.45 11.77 -12.68
C THR A 180 -7.52 12.55 -14.00
N ALA A 181 -8.50 12.25 -14.86
CA ALA A 181 -8.69 12.97 -16.12
C ALA A 181 -9.01 14.45 -15.88
N LYS A 182 -9.81 14.77 -14.84
CA LYS A 182 -10.10 16.15 -14.45
C LYS A 182 -8.85 16.89 -13.98
N ILE A 183 -8.01 16.27 -13.16
CA ILE A 183 -6.73 16.85 -12.72
C ILE A 183 -5.83 17.16 -13.92
N TYR A 184 -5.76 16.28 -14.91
CA TYR A 184 -4.98 16.55 -16.12
C TYR A 184 -5.53 17.72 -16.94
N ALA A 185 -6.85 17.85 -17.04
CA ALA A 185 -7.49 18.99 -17.71
C ALA A 185 -7.18 20.32 -16.98
N ASP A 186 -7.22 20.32 -15.65
CA ASP A 186 -6.88 21.51 -14.84
C ASP A 186 -5.41 21.90 -14.97
N ASN A 187 -4.51 20.91 -14.96
CA ASN A 187 -3.07 21.14 -15.17
C ASN A 187 -2.79 21.74 -16.56
N ALA A 188 -3.42 21.21 -17.62
CA ALA A 188 -3.28 21.75 -18.97
C ALA A 188 -3.75 23.22 -19.06
N ASN A 189 -4.86 23.55 -18.39
CA ASN A 189 -5.34 24.93 -18.30
C ASN A 189 -4.37 25.85 -17.55
N ASN A 190 -3.73 25.37 -16.50
CA ASN A 190 -2.75 26.16 -15.75
C ASN A 190 -1.47 26.39 -16.57
N SER A 191 -0.95 25.36 -17.24
CA SER A 191 0.18 25.53 -18.15
C SER A 191 -0.11 26.51 -19.29
N ALA A 192 -1.34 26.55 -19.81
CA ALA A 192 -1.74 27.55 -20.81
C ALA A 192 -1.71 28.98 -20.25
N LYS A 193 -2.11 29.18 -18.99
CA LYS A 193 -2.04 30.50 -18.31
C LYS A 193 -0.59 30.94 -18.08
N GLU A 194 0.28 30.02 -17.64
CA GLU A 194 1.72 30.29 -17.44
C GLU A 194 2.42 30.64 -18.75
N ALA A 195 2.07 29.97 -19.84
CA ALA A 195 2.57 30.29 -21.18
C ALA A 195 2.15 31.71 -21.61
N ASN A 196 0.88 32.08 -21.38
CA ASN A 196 0.40 33.44 -21.66
C ASN A 196 1.13 34.50 -20.81
N GLN A 197 1.39 34.23 -19.53
CA GLN A 197 2.14 35.14 -18.67
C GLN A 197 3.60 35.30 -19.14
N SER A 198 4.22 34.20 -19.59
CA SER A 198 5.57 34.22 -20.15
C SER A 198 5.66 35.05 -21.43
N ALA A 199 4.62 35.00 -22.27
CA ALA A 199 4.52 35.86 -23.46
C ALA A 199 4.42 37.35 -23.08
N ILE A 200 3.63 37.70 -22.06
CA ILE A 200 3.54 39.07 -21.53
C ILE A 200 4.89 39.56 -21.01
N ASN A 201 5.59 38.72 -20.23
CA ASN A 201 6.91 39.07 -19.67
C ASN A 201 7.94 39.30 -20.77
N SER A 202 7.89 38.50 -21.84
CA SER A 202 8.76 38.66 -23.01
C SER A 202 8.47 39.98 -23.74
N ALA A 203 7.20 40.34 -23.92
CA ALA A 203 6.80 41.61 -24.51
C ALA A 203 7.28 42.83 -23.68
N ASN A 204 7.17 42.74 -22.34
CA ASN A 204 7.69 43.78 -21.44
C ASN A 204 9.21 43.91 -21.52
N SER A 205 9.92 42.79 -21.61
CA SER A 205 11.39 42.79 -21.77
C SER A 205 11.81 43.47 -23.07
N ALA A 206 11.10 43.22 -24.17
CA ALA A 206 11.32 43.92 -25.44
C ALA A 206 11.10 45.44 -25.32
N LYS A 207 10.08 45.87 -24.57
CA LYS A 207 9.84 47.30 -24.30
C LYS A 207 10.98 47.94 -23.50
N SER A 208 11.47 47.28 -22.46
CA SER A 208 12.62 47.75 -21.67
C SER A 208 13.91 47.82 -22.49
N ALA A 209 14.12 46.86 -23.40
CA ALA A 209 15.26 46.89 -24.33
C ALA A 209 15.18 48.12 -25.25
N ASN A 210 14.01 48.42 -25.83
CA ASN A 210 13.80 49.62 -26.64
C ASN A 210 14.06 50.91 -25.84
N THR A 211 13.59 50.99 -24.58
CA THR A 211 13.90 52.14 -23.71
C THR A 211 15.41 52.27 -23.46
N SER A 212 16.10 51.16 -23.25
CA SER A 212 17.56 51.15 -23.04
C SER A 212 18.32 51.63 -24.28
N GLU A 213 17.86 51.24 -25.47
CA GLU A 213 18.42 51.71 -26.75
C GLU A 213 18.28 53.23 -26.90
N VAL A 214 17.10 53.78 -26.56
CA VAL A 214 16.86 55.24 -26.59
C VAL A 214 17.78 55.95 -25.60
N ASN A 215 17.91 55.44 -24.37
CA ASN A 215 18.77 56.04 -23.35
C ASN A 215 20.25 56.01 -23.76
N ALA A 216 20.71 54.93 -24.41
CA ALA A 216 22.07 54.84 -24.94
C ALA A 216 22.32 55.89 -26.04
N LYS A 217 21.35 56.09 -26.95
CA LYS A 217 21.40 57.14 -27.98
C LYS A 217 21.48 58.54 -27.35
N SER A 218 20.65 58.84 -26.36
CA SER A 218 20.69 60.11 -25.64
C SER A 218 22.02 60.33 -24.92
N SER A 219 22.57 59.30 -24.29
CA SER A 219 23.86 59.36 -23.60
C SER A 219 25.01 59.62 -24.57
N ALA A 220 24.98 59.01 -25.75
CA ALA A 220 25.97 59.26 -26.80
C ALA A 220 25.95 60.72 -27.28
N VAL A 221 24.76 61.32 -27.41
CA VAL A 221 24.62 62.75 -27.74
C VAL A 221 25.17 63.64 -26.62
N ALA A 222 24.84 63.34 -25.36
CA ALA A 222 25.33 64.09 -24.21
C ALA A 222 26.87 64.03 -24.08
N ALA A 223 27.47 62.86 -24.33
CA ALA A 223 28.91 62.68 -24.35
C ALA A 223 29.57 63.50 -25.47
N LYS A 224 28.98 63.50 -26.68
CA LYS A 224 29.45 64.34 -27.80
C LYS A 224 29.42 65.82 -27.43
N ASN A 225 28.30 66.31 -26.90
CA ASN A 225 28.17 67.71 -26.50
C ASN A 225 29.19 68.10 -25.42
N SER A 226 29.44 67.22 -24.45
CA SER A 226 30.44 67.45 -23.41
C SER A 226 31.85 67.54 -23.98
N ALA A 227 32.18 66.68 -24.96
CA ALA A 227 33.46 66.73 -25.66
C ALA A 227 33.64 68.02 -26.47
N ASP A 228 32.59 68.46 -27.19
CA ASP A 228 32.59 69.71 -27.95
C ASP A 228 32.78 70.92 -27.02
N ASN A 229 32.05 70.98 -25.90
CA ASN A 229 32.19 72.04 -24.89
C ASN A 229 33.60 72.08 -24.27
N ALA A 230 34.20 70.92 -23.96
CA ALA A 230 35.55 70.86 -23.41
C ALA A 230 36.60 71.39 -24.42
N LYS A 231 36.42 71.06 -25.70
CA LYS A 231 37.28 71.57 -26.78
C LYS A 231 37.15 73.09 -26.94
N GLU A 232 35.92 73.61 -26.88
CA GLU A 232 35.66 75.05 -26.92
C GLU A 232 36.31 75.77 -25.74
N TRP A 233 36.10 75.31 -24.50
CA TRP A 233 36.71 75.90 -23.31
C TRP A 233 38.25 75.90 -23.38
N ALA A 234 38.86 74.78 -23.77
CA ALA A 234 40.32 74.70 -23.90
C ALA A 234 40.87 75.73 -24.90
N SER A 235 40.13 76.06 -25.96
CA SER A 235 40.52 77.08 -26.95
C SER A 235 40.47 78.52 -26.42
N THR A 236 39.78 78.76 -25.31
CA THR A 236 39.68 80.08 -24.65
C THR A 236 40.83 80.39 -23.68
N ILE A 237 41.67 79.41 -23.35
CA ILE A 237 42.80 79.60 -22.44
C ILE A 237 43.94 80.28 -23.20
N ASP A 238 44.34 81.48 -22.79
CA ASP A 238 45.59 82.11 -23.23
C ASP A 238 46.76 81.63 -22.36
N PRO A 239 47.71 80.84 -22.89
CA PRO A 239 48.88 80.36 -22.13
C PRO A 239 49.75 81.49 -21.57
N GLN A 240 49.65 82.72 -22.11
CA GLN A 240 50.39 83.89 -21.64
C GLN A 240 49.80 84.50 -20.35
N THR A 241 48.58 84.11 -19.96
CA THR A 241 47.88 84.62 -18.77
C THR A 241 48.05 83.72 -17.53
N ILE A 242 48.62 82.52 -17.69
CA ILE A 242 48.89 81.59 -16.59
C ILE A 242 50.21 81.98 -15.90
N MET A 243 50.25 81.91 -14.56
CA MET A 243 51.48 82.14 -13.78
C MET A 243 52.59 81.17 -14.21
N ARG A 244 53.64 81.70 -14.84
CA ARG A 244 54.76 80.92 -15.37
C ARG A 244 55.70 80.50 -14.24
N TYR A 245 56.20 79.25 -14.28
CA TYR A 245 57.36 78.85 -13.49
C TYR A 245 58.63 79.40 -14.16
N CYS A 246 59.36 80.26 -13.44
CA CYS A 246 60.43 81.08 -14.00
C CYS A 246 61.85 80.62 -13.61
N GLY A 247 61.99 79.74 -12.61
CA GLY A 247 63.29 79.13 -12.27
C GLY A 247 63.94 79.68 -10.99
N ASP A 248 65.25 79.44 -10.84
CA ASP A 248 66.00 79.82 -9.64
C ASP A 248 66.47 81.29 -9.63
N LEU A 249 66.76 81.79 -8.43
CA LEU A 249 67.17 83.18 -8.16
C LEU A 249 68.68 83.34 -7.94
N ASP A 250 69.50 82.31 -8.22
CA ASP A 250 70.92 82.30 -7.85
C ASP A 250 71.72 83.44 -8.52
N ASN A 251 71.30 83.85 -9.71
CA ASN A 251 71.98 84.88 -10.51
C ASN A 251 71.22 86.22 -10.57
N ILE A 252 69.98 86.27 -10.11
CA ILE A 252 69.15 87.49 -10.18
C ILE A 252 68.39 87.66 -8.86
N PRO A 253 68.81 88.59 -8.00
CA PRO A 253 68.19 88.79 -6.70
C PRO A 253 66.77 89.39 -6.83
N PRO A 254 65.89 89.20 -5.82
CA PRO A 254 64.52 89.72 -5.82
C PRO A 254 64.41 91.23 -6.14
N ASN A 255 65.38 92.05 -5.74
CA ASN A 255 65.37 93.50 -6.02
C ASN A 255 65.41 93.85 -7.50
N HIS A 256 65.86 92.93 -8.37
CA HIS A 256 65.96 93.15 -9.82
C HIS A 256 64.75 92.59 -10.58
N LEU A 257 63.76 92.03 -9.87
CA LEU A 257 62.60 91.37 -10.46
C LEU A 257 61.31 92.16 -10.24
N GLY A 258 61.00 93.08 -11.16
CA GLY A 258 59.77 93.87 -11.16
C GLY A 258 58.57 93.18 -11.85
N ALA A 259 57.53 93.94 -12.20
CA ALA A 259 56.28 93.40 -12.78
C ALA A 259 56.44 92.54 -14.04
N LEU A 260 57.43 92.83 -14.89
CA LEU A 260 57.70 92.06 -16.10
C LEU A 260 58.24 90.65 -15.80
N ALA A 261 58.78 90.46 -14.60
CA ALA A 261 59.21 89.18 -14.09
C ALA A 261 58.05 88.40 -13.43
N LYS A 262 56.77 88.72 -13.71
CA LYS A 262 55.60 87.99 -13.17
C LYS A 262 55.77 86.47 -13.29
N GLY A 263 55.48 85.75 -12.21
CA GLY A 263 55.63 84.30 -12.16
C GLY A 263 56.14 83.79 -10.81
N ILE A 264 56.56 82.53 -10.80
CA ILE A 264 57.00 81.80 -9.61
C ILE A 264 58.49 81.45 -9.75
N TYR A 265 59.29 81.86 -8.78
CA TYR A 265 60.72 81.61 -8.68
C TYR A 265 61.06 80.89 -7.36
N TYR A 266 62.32 80.50 -7.22
CA TYR A 266 62.83 79.95 -5.98
C TYR A 266 64.29 80.26 -5.69
N GLN A 267 64.65 80.30 -4.40
CA GLN A 267 66.03 80.34 -3.92
C GLN A 267 66.31 79.02 -3.17
N LYS A 268 67.32 78.28 -3.63
CA LYS A 268 67.67 76.93 -3.13
C LYS A 268 68.47 76.95 -1.83
N HIS A 269 69.23 78.02 -1.58
CA HIS A 269 70.26 78.04 -0.56
C HIS A 269 70.12 79.24 0.38
N ASP A 270 70.05 78.97 1.69
CA ASP A 270 70.01 79.99 2.75
C ASP A 270 71.19 80.98 2.61
N ALA A 271 72.38 80.46 2.26
CA ALA A 271 73.60 81.26 2.06
C ALA A 271 73.52 82.27 0.89
N LYS A 272 72.55 82.11 -0.02
CA LYS A 272 72.32 83.01 -1.17
C LYS A 272 71.09 83.92 -0.98
N ALA A 273 70.29 83.69 0.05
CA ALA A 273 69.12 84.51 0.40
C ALA A 273 69.49 85.74 1.26
N LEU A 274 70.57 86.45 0.93
CA LEU A 274 71.09 87.52 1.78
C LEU A 274 70.16 88.75 1.79
N VAL A 275 69.98 89.39 2.94
CA VAL A 275 69.11 90.59 3.07
C VAL A 275 69.62 91.74 2.19
N GLU A 276 70.93 91.88 2.04
CA GLU A 276 71.57 92.85 1.13
C GLU A 276 71.20 92.64 -0.35
N LEU A 277 70.84 91.40 -0.72
CA LEU A 277 70.35 91.04 -2.04
C LEU A 277 68.82 91.19 -2.14
N GLY A 278 68.16 91.75 -1.13
CA GLY A 278 66.73 92.05 -1.17
C GLY A 278 65.81 90.93 -0.72
N TYR A 279 66.34 89.87 -0.11
CA TYR A 279 65.52 88.87 0.58
C TYR A 279 65.04 89.42 1.94
N PRO A 280 63.89 88.95 2.47
CA PRO A 280 63.41 89.39 3.79
C PRO A 280 64.30 88.91 4.93
N ILE A 281 64.89 87.71 4.78
CA ILE A 281 65.75 87.04 5.77
C ILE A 281 66.65 86.04 5.05
N GLN A 282 67.77 85.66 5.70
CA GLN A 282 68.73 84.67 5.22
C GLN A 282 68.21 83.22 5.31
N GLU A 283 67.13 82.91 4.59
CA GLU A 283 66.55 81.58 4.45
C GLU A 283 66.01 81.35 3.03
N ALA A 284 66.16 80.13 2.52
CA ALA A 284 65.66 79.67 1.23
C ALA A 284 64.12 79.58 1.20
N GLY A 285 63.56 79.72 0.00
CA GLY A 285 62.12 79.89 -0.18
C GLY A 285 61.71 80.12 -1.61
N SER A 286 60.40 80.18 -1.84
CA SER A 286 59.79 80.52 -3.12
C SER A 286 59.42 82.00 -3.18
N LEU A 287 59.59 82.62 -4.35
CA LEU A 287 59.17 83.99 -4.62
C LEU A 287 58.05 83.98 -5.65
N ILE A 288 56.93 84.61 -5.33
CA ILE A 288 55.84 84.88 -6.27
C ILE A 288 55.86 86.37 -6.58
N ILE A 289 55.82 86.70 -7.87
CA ILE A 289 55.76 88.09 -8.34
C ILE A 289 54.42 88.30 -9.02
N LEU A 290 53.61 89.17 -8.42
CA LEU A 290 52.30 89.54 -8.90
C LEU A 290 52.38 90.97 -9.46
N PRO A 291 52.17 91.18 -10.77
CA PRO A 291 52.20 92.53 -11.33
C PRO A 291 50.95 93.29 -10.85
N THR A 292 51.15 94.47 -10.27
CA THR A 292 50.04 95.39 -9.92
C THR A 292 49.83 96.44 -11.01
N LEU A 293 50.86 96.69 -11.83
CA LEU A 293 50.84 97.59 -13.00
C LEU A 293 50.37 99.03 -12.71
N THR A 294 50.34 99.45 -11.44
CA THR A 294 50.13 100.84 -11.04
C THR A 294 51.36 101.67 -11.43
N GLU A 295 51.17 102.85 -12.04
CA GLU A 295 52.25 103.82 -12.30
C GLU A 295 53.38 103.32 -13.25
N GLY A 296 53.06 102.88 -14.47
CA GLY A 296 54.08 102.74 -15.54
C GLY A 296 54.71 101.34 -15.71
N ASN A 297 53.90 100.28 -15.70
CA ASN A 297 54.25 98.90 -16.13
C ASN A 297 55.37 98.17 -15.35
N GLN A 298 55.89 98.71 -14.24
CA GLN A 298 56.93 98.03 -13.44
C GLN A 298 56.52 97.67 -12.01
N SER A 299 55.43 98.21 -11.48
CA SER A 299 54.97 97.95 -10.10
C SER A 299 54.47 96.52 -9.90
N CYS A 300 54.93 95.91 -8.81
CA CYS A 300 54.59 94.54 -8.46
C CYS A 300 54.54 94.33 -6.95
N VAL A 301 53.85 93.27 -6.56
CA VAL A 301 53.92 92.69 -5.24
C VAL A 301 54.82 91.47 -5.33
N GLN A 302 55.77 91.38 -4.41
CA GLN A 302 56.56 90.19 -4.19
C GLN A 302 56.11 89.51 -2.91
N ILE A 303 55.92 88.19 -2.99
CA ILE A 303 55.59 87.34 -1.85
C ILE A 303 56.66 86.27 -1.75
N TYR A 304 57.40 86.25 -0.64
CA TYR A 304 58.45 85.27 -0.38
C TYR A 304 58.00 84.30 0.72
N THR A 305 57.95 83.01 0.42
CA THR A 305 57.54 81.96 1.37
C THR A 305 58.72 81.06 1.69
N LEU A 306 59.08 80.96 2.96
CA LEU A 306 60.21 80.16 3.42
C LEU A 306 59.88 78.67 3.40
N TYR A 307 60.83 77.84 2.97
CA TYR A 307 60.61 76.40 2.87
C TYR A 307 60.48 75.70 4.21
N LYS A 308 61.32 76.08 5.19
CA LYS A 308 61.44 75.35 6.46
C LYS A 308 60.33 75.70 7.45
N SER A 309 59.99 76.99 7.52
CA SER A 309 59.07 77.52 8.53
C SER A 309 57.67 77.81 8.00
N GLY A 310 57.49 77.83 6.67
CA GLY A 310 56.22 78.24 6.03
C GLY A 310 55.87 79.72 6.25
N ARG A 311 56.78 80.51 6.85
CA ARG A 311 56.61 81.95 7.05
C ARG A 311 56.57 82.65 5.69
N GLN A 312 55.74 83.70 5.61
CA GLN A 312 55.54 84.43 4.38
C GLN A 312 55.73 85.92 4.60
N PHE A 313 56.51 86.52 3.70
CA PHE A 313 56.82 87.93 3.66
C PHE A 313 56.24 88.52 2.38
N ILE A 314 55.75 89.74 2.47
CA ILE A 314 55.21 90.49 1.35
C ILE A 314 55.87 91.86 1.28
N ARG A 315 56.16 92.34 0.08
CA ARG A 315 56.57 93.73 -0.15
C ARG A 315 56.04 94.21 -1.48
N ASN A 316 55.99 95.52 -1.64
CA ASN A 316 55.62 96.16 -2.89
C ASN A 316 56.83 96.86 -3.51
N TYR A 317 56.90 96.83 -4.84
CA TYR A 317 57.66 97.78 -5.63
C TYR A 317 56.70 98.81 -6.19
N ARG A 318 56.93 100.08 -5.88
CA ARG A 318 56.26 101.20 -6.52
C ARG A 318 57.16 101.74 -7.61
N GLY A 319 56.92 101.30 -8.85
CA GLY A 319 57.56 101.82 -10.04
C GLY A 319 56.91 103.12 -10.47
N SER A 320 57.71 104.07 -10.99
CA SER A 320 57.25 105.23 -11.76
C SER A 320 58.09 105.33 -13.04
N THR A 321 57.65 106.13 -14.02
CA THR A 321 58.40 106.38 -15.27
C THR A 321 59.77 107.04 -15.07
N GLU A 322 60.05 107.60 -13.89
CA GLU A 322 61.30 108.30 -13.56
C GLU A 322 62.19 107.52 -12.58
N GLY A 323 61.79 106.29 -12.22
CA GLY A 323 62.45 105.45 -11.20
C GLY A 323 61.49 105.03 -10.09
N GLY A 324 61.73 103.88 -9.47
CA GLY A 324 60.87 103.31 -8.42
C GLY A 324 61.63 102.93 -7.16
N PHE A 325 60.91 102.56 -6.11
CA PHE A 325 61.49 102.10 -4.86
C PHE A 325 60.79 100.86 -4.32
N TRP A 326 61.56 100.05 -3.59
CA TRP A 326 61.05 98.90 -2.85
C TRP A 326 60.58 99.35 -1.46
N GLU A 327 59.37 98.96 -1.10
CA GLU A 327 58.92 99.02 0.30
C GLU A 327 59.63 97.92 1.11
N ASN A 328 59.65 98.10 2.43
CA ASN A 328 60.19 97.10 3.34
C ASN A 328 59.34 95.81 3.28
N TRP A 329 60.00 94.67 3.49
CA TRP A 329 59.30 93.42 3.70
C TRP A 329 58.45 93.46 4.97
N VAL A 330 57.20 93.05 4.85
CA VAL A 330 56.26 92.85 5.95
C VAL A 330 56.01 91.36 6.08
N GLU A 331 56.19 90.81 7.29
CA GLU A 331 55.85 89.42 7.57
C GLU A 331 54.34 89.27 7.81
N GLN A 332 53.68 88.39 7.04
CA GLN A 332 52.22 88.21 7.10
C GLN A 332 51.78 86.80 7.55
N ILE A 333 52.57 85.77 7.24
CA ILE A 333 52.39 84.41 7.79
C ILE A 333 53.56 84.13 8.72
N THR A 334 53.25 83.76 9.94
CA THR A 334 54.19 83.42 11.00
C THR A 334 54.04 81.95 11.34
N THR A 335 54.95 81.39 12.14
CA THR A 335 54.80 80.00 12.63
C THR A 335 53.56 79.78 13.50
N ASN A 336 52.90 80.85 13.95
CA ASN A 336 51.74 80.79 14.85
C ASN A 336 50.39 80.68 14.11
N ASN A 337 50.32 80.93 12.80
CA ASN A 337 49.05 81.01 12.06
C ASN A 337 48.91 80.02 10.89
N ILE A 338 49.57 78.85 10.95
CA ILE A 338 49.68 77.88 9.83
C ILE A 338 48.88 76.55 10.00
N SER A 339 47.89 76.44 10.90
CA SER A 339 47.24 75.14 11.19
C SER A 339 46.35 74.60 10.04
N ALA A 340 46.48 73.28 9.81
CA ALA A 340 46.04 72.54 8.63
C ALA A 340 44.57 72.04 8.65
N ASP A 341 43.68 72.69 9.40
CA ASP A 341 42.34 72.13 9.72
C ASP A 341 41.26 72.28 8.62
N ILE A 342 41.62 72.65 7.38
CA ILE A 342 40.62 73.05 6.35
C ILE A 342 40.45 72.01 5.20
N ALA A 343 41.03 70.81 5.24
CA ALA A 343 40.93 69.88 4.09
C ALA A 343 40.58 68.40 4.41
N ARG A 344 39.30 68.05 4.18
CA ARG A 344 38.71 66.75 3.71
C ARG A 344 38.27 65.68 4.74
N ALA A 345 36.95 65.43 4.79
CA ALA A 345 36.36 64.11 5.07
C ALA A 345 35.06 63.93 4.25
N LEU A 346 34.93 62.80 3.53
CA LEU A 346 33.73 62.42 2.76
C LEU A 346 32.57 62.07 3.72
N PRO A 347 31.33 62.55 3.49
CA PRO A 347 30.22 62.29 4.41
C PRO A 347 29.53 60.95 4.12
N ALA A 348 29.42 60.10 5.14
CA ALA A 348 28.49 58.98 5.13
C ALA A 348 27.05 59.52 5.32
N THR A 349 26.13 59.16 4.42
CA THR A 349 24.73 59.60 4.50
C THR A 349 23.95 58.67 5.42
N LYS A 350 23.56 59.19 6.59
CA LYS A 350 22.62 58.52 7.50
C LYS A 350 21.20 58.70 6.97
N SER A 351 20.49 57.61 6.69
CA SER A 351 19.07 57.63 6.38
C SER A 351 18.29 56.87 7.46
N VAL A 352 17.01 57.22 7.62
CA VAL A 352 16.10 56.51 8.54
C VAL A 352 14.98 55.92 7.71
N VAL A 353 14.95 54.59 7.62
CA VAL A 353 13.85 53.85 7.00
C VAL A 353 13.10 53.13 8.12
N ASN A 354 11.82 53.43 8.28
CA ASN A 354 10.95 52.83 9.32
C ASN A 354 11.49 52.94 10.75
N GLY A 355 12.09 54.08 11.10
CA GLY A 355 12.55 54.36 12.47
C GLY A 355 13.89 53.73 12.86
N VAL A 356 14.58 53.05 11.92
CA VAL A 356 15.90 52.45 12.17
C VAL A 356 16.97 53.25 11.43
N PRO A 357 18.10 53.62 12.08
CA PRO A 357 19.21 54.25 11.41
C PRO A 357 19.92 53.27 10.48
N THR A 358 19.95 53.58 9.19
CA THR A 358 20.70 52.86 8.16
C THR A 358 21.84 53.73 7.63
N TYR A 359 23.03 53.14 7.52
CA TYR A 359 24.23 53.80 7.04
C TYR A 359 24.61 53.20 5.69
N SER A 360 24.63 54.01 4.63
CA SER A 360 25.03 53.58 3.30
C SER A 360 26.50 53.93 3.05
N VAL A 361 27.30 52.93 2.70
CA VAL A 361 28.69 53.10 2.25
C VAL A 361 28.82 52.46 0.86
N GLY A 362 28.68 53.25 -0.20
CA GLY A 362 28.70 52.77 -1.60
C GLY A 362 27.42 52.06 -2.08
N ASP A 363 27.51 51.38 -3.23
CA ASP A 363 26.37 50.93 -4.08
C ASP A 363 25.93 49.46 -3.92
N HIS A 364 26.24 48.79 -2.79
CA HIS A 364 25.76 47.41 -2.58
C HIS A 364 24.30 47.38 -2.11
N VAL A 365 23.41 46.95 -3.01
CA VAL A 365 21.97 46.73 -2.78
C VAL A 365 21.76 45.53 -1.85
N VAL A 366 21.19 45.77 -0.67
CA VAL A 366 20.63 44.71 0.19
C VAL A 366 19.25 44.37 -0.36
N PHE A 367 19.12 43.22 -1.02
CA PHE A 367 17.82 42.71 -1.45
C PHE A 367 17.03 42.24 -0.22
N LYS A 368 16.11 43.09 0.25
CA LYS A 368 15.08 42.71 1.24
C LYS A 368 14.22 41.53 0.76
N ASP A 369 14.17 41.31 -0.56
CA ASP A 369 13.35 40.29 -1.23
C ASP A 369 13.88 38.85 -1.11
N ALA A 370 15.01 38.62 -0.41
CA ALA A 370 15.62 37.30 -0.24
C ALA A 370 15.41 36.67 1.16
N ILE A 371 14.80 37.36 2.13
CA ILE A 371 14.59 36.80 3.48
C ILE A 371 13.63 35.60 3.38
N GLY A 372 14.08 34.44 3.85
CA GLY A 372 13.38 33.16 3.67
C GLY A 372 13.82 32.36 2.44
N GLU A 373 14.81 32.82 1.67
CA GLU A 373 15.37 32.03 0.56
C GLU A 373 16.05 30.77 1.09
N PHE A 374 15.79 29.63 0.44
CA PHE A 374 16.51 28.38 0.68
C PHE A 374 17.58 28.14 -0.36
N ARG A 375 18.74 27.67 0.11
CA ARG A 375 19.84 27.31 -0.78
C ARG A 375 20.64 26.13 -0.24
N LEU A 376 21.06 25.24 -1.13
CA LEU A 376 22.10 24.26 -0.83
C LEU A 376 23.47 24.89 -1.08
N MET A 377 24.30 24.93 -0.05
CA MET A 377 25.60 25.60 -0.09
C MET A 377 26.77 24.62 0.07
N PRO A 378 27.93 24.86 -0.57
CA PRO A 378 29.12 24.03 -0.43
C PRO A 378 29.91 24.26 0.88
N PHE A 379 29.42 25.13 1.77
CA PHE A 379 30.06 25.47 3.04
C PHE A 379 29.61 24.55 4.17
N ARG A 380 30.46 24.36 5.18
CA ARG A 380 30.07 23.69 6.44
C ARG A 380 29.12 24.58 7.24
N ALA A 381 28.33 24.00 8.14
CA ALA A 381 27.36 24.74 8.96
C ALA A 381 27.98 25.88 9.79
N GLY A 382 29.22 25.70 10.29
CA GLY A 382 29.94 26.73 11.04
C GLY A 382 30.67 27.78 10.18
N GLU A 383 30.64 27.63 8.85
CA GLU A 383 31.36 28.47 7.88
C GLU A 383 30.38 29.17 6.92
N LEU A 384 29.11 29.26 7.30
CA LEU A 384 28.09 29.89 6.46
C LEU A 384 28.36 31.40 6.31
N PRO A 385 28.16 31.97 5.10
CA PRO A 385 28.27 33.40 4.90
C PRO A 385 27.29 34.17 5.80
N PHE A 386 27.65 35.42 6.13
CA PHE A 386 26.82 36.29 6.94
C PHE A 386 25.35 36.33 6.45
N GLY A 387 24.42 36.25 7.40
CA GLY A 387 22.98 36.25 7.13
C GLY A 387 22.40 34.90 6.73
N TRP A 388 23.21 33.86 6.51
CA TRP A 388 22.75 32.49 6.20
C TRP A 388 22.82 31.58 7.42
N TYR A 389 21.78 30.78 7.60
CA TYR A 389 21.61 29.91 8.76
C TYR A 389 21.29 28.48 8.31
N PHE A 390 21.77 27.50 9.07
CA PHE A 390 21.53 26.09 8.80
C PHE A 390 20.05 25.72 9.06
N ARG A 391 19.41 24.98 8.14
CA ARG A 391 18.01 24.51 8.27
C ARG A 391 17.92 23.21 9.07
N ASN A 392 18.17 23.29 10.37
CA ASN A 392 18.25 22.14 11.28
C ASN A 392 17.18 22.13 12.38
N GLY A 393 16.24 23.09 12.38
CA GLY A 393 15.24 23.21 13.44
C GLY A 393 15.69 23.98 14.70
N ASP A 394 16.86 24.61 14.66
CA ASP A 394 17.37 25.41 15.77
C ASP A 394 16.42 26.56 16.17
N ASN A 395 16.51 26.95 17.44
CA ASN A 395 15.58 27.89 18.05
C ASN A 395 16.27 29.19 18.38
N TYR A 396 15.65 30.29 17.97
CA TYR A 396 16.11 31.64 18.24
C TYR A 396 15.10 32.35 19.12
N LEU A 397 15.58 33.15 20.07
CA LEU A 397 14.70 34.02 20.86
C LEU A 397 13.86 34.87 19.90
N LEU A 398 12.56 34.97 20.13
CA LEU A 398 11.65 35.75 19.28
C LEU A 398 12.08 37.23 19.20
N SER A 399 12.71 37.73 20.27
CA SER A 399 13.25 39.09 20.35
C SER A 399 14.62 39.27 19.68
N SER A 400 15.33 38.20 19.31
CA SER A 400 16.64 38.28 18.62
C SER A 400 16.49 38.81 17.19
N PRO A 401 17.57 39.31 16.54
CA PRO A 401 17.54 39.67 15.13
C PRO A 401 16.99 38.55 14.23
N GLN A 402 17.45 37.32 14.45
CA GLN A 402 17.02 36.12 13.73
C GLN A 402 15.54 35.83 13.97
N GLY A 403 15.11 35.88 15.24
CA GLY A 403 13.72 35.65 15.62
C GLY A 403 12.77 36.67 15.01
N ARG A 404 13.16 37.95 14.94
CA ARG A 404 12.36 39.00 14.27
C ARG A 404 12.31 38.79 12.76
N ALA A 405 13.41 38.39 12.12
CA ALA A 405 13.45 38.07 10.70
C ALA A 405 12.51 36.89 10.37
N LEU A 406 12.60 35.79 11.13
CA LEU A 406 11.71 34.63 10.99
C LEU A 406 10.25 34.99 11.26
N ASN A 407 9.97 35.79 12.30
CA ASN A 407 8.60 36.17 12.63
C ASN A 407 7.97 37.10 11.58
N GLY A 408 8.80 37.89 10.89
CA GLY A 408 8.39 38.75 9.78
C GLY A 408 7.95 37.99 8.51
N LEU A 409 8.25 36.69 8.41
CA LEU A 409 7.76 35.83 7.33
C LEU A 409 6.24 35.66 7.39
N SER A 410 5.63 35.46 6.23
CA SER A 410 4.16 35.33 6.12
C SER A 410 3.64 34.14 6.93
N ALA A 411 2.38 34.22 7.37
CA ALA A 411 1.74 33.13 8.10
C ALA A 411 1.68 31.82 7.31
N ASN A 412 1.48 31.90 5.99
CA ASN A 412 1.47 30.73 5.11
C ASN A 412 2.87 30.11 5.03
N TYR A 413 3.91 30.92 4.80
CA TYR A 413 5.29 30.43 4.76
C TYR A 413 5.66 29.71 6.07
N LYS A 414 5.31 30.32 7.20
CA LYS A 414 5.57 29.71 8.52
C LYS A 414 4.83 28.38 8.70
N ARG A 415 3.57 28.30 8.27
CA ARG A 415 2.78 27.06 8.31
C ARG A 415 3.40 25.97 7.44
N ASP A 416 3.71 26.29 6.19
CA ASP A 416 4.19 25.35 5.18
C ASP A 416 5.57 24.78 5.56
N HIS A 417 6.41 25.58 6.20
CA HIS A 417 7.76 25.18 6.63
C HIS A 417 7.88 24.85 8.12
N GLN A 418 6.76 24.66 8.82
CA GLN A 418 6.72 24.28 10.24
C GLN A 418 7.56 25.21 11.15
N ILE A 419 7.50 26.51 10.88
CA ILE A 419 8.09 27.56 11.71
C ILE A 419 7.06 27.95 12.77
N THR A 420 7.36 27.61 14.01
CA THR A 420 6.45 27.73 15.14
C THR A 420 7.10 28.55 16.25
N ILE A 421 6.26 29.27 17.00
CA ILE A 421 6.69 29.94 18.23
C ILE A 421 6.37 28.99 19.39
N LYS A 422 7.36 28.76 20.25
CA LYS A 422 7.22 27.96 21.47
C LYS A 422 7.76 28.71 22.67
N GLU A 423 7.19 28.42 23.82
CA GLU A 423 7.65 28.98 25.09
C GLU A 423 8.60 28.00 25.77
N ILE A 424 9.80 28.47 26.09
CA ILE A 424 10.84 27.72 26.79
C ILE A 424 11.33 28.62 27.91
N ASP A 425 11.24 28.15 29.16
CA ASP A 425 11.70 28.87 30.35
C ASP A 425 11.15 30.31 30.46
N GLY A 426 9.87 30.50 30.12
CA GLY A 426 9.19 31.80 30.18
C GLY A 426 9.58 32.78 29.06
N GLN A 427 10.32 32.33 28.06
CA GLN A 427 10.69 33.11 26.89
C GLN A 427 10.18 32.47 25.60
N GLN A 428 9.78 33.31 24.65
CA GLN A 428 9.31 32.84 23.35
C GLN A 428 10.49 32.63 22.41
N TYR A 429 10.53 31.46 21.78
CA TYR A 429 11.48 31.07 20.75
C TYR A 429 10.77 30.74 19.46
N ILE A 430 11.41 31.01 18.34
CA ILE A 430 10.95 30.64 16.99
C ILE A 430 12.02 29.80 16.30
N ASN A 431 11.60 28.72 15.64
CA ASN A 431 12.55 27.82 14.99
C ASN A 431 12.89 28.24 13.55
N VAL A 432 14.11 27.95 13.10
CA VAL A 432 14.38 27.81 11.66
C VAL A 432 13.70 26.54 11.14
N PRO A 433 13.30 26.49 9.86
CA PRO A 433 12.75 25.28 9.28
C PRO A 433 13.81 24.16 9.25
N SER A 434 13.36 22.90 9.32
CA SER A 434 14.24 21.74 9.18
C SER A 434 14.21 21.22 7.75
N ALA A 435 15.38 20.95 7.18
CA ALA A 435 15.52 20.21 5.93
C ALA A 435 15.57 18.68 6.15
N PHE A 436 15.38 18.22 7.39
CA PHE A 436 15.51 16.82 7.79
C PHE A 436 14.19 16.30 8.35
N ALA A 437 13.88 15.05 8.00
CA ALA A 437 12.82 14.25 8.60
C ALA A 437 13.15 13.91 10.06
N PRO A 438 12.15 13.49 10.87
CA PRO A 438 12.36 13.12 12.28
C PRO A 438 13.39 12.01 12.52
N ASP A 439 13.63 11.16 11.52
CA ASP A 439 14.64 10.09 11.56
C ASP A 439 16.06 10.56 11.17
N GLY A 440 16.24 11.85 10.89
CA GLY A 440 17.51 12.48 10.55
C GLY A 440 17.86 12.45 9.05
N ARG A 441 17.03 11.83 8.20
CA ARG A 441 17.26 11.84 6.75
C ARG A 441 16.92 13.19 6.14
N GLY A 442 17.70 13.62 5.16
CA GLY A 442 17.46 14.88 4.45
C GLY A 442 16.35 14.72 3.40
N PHE A 443 15.48 15.71 3.28
CA PHE A 443 14.50 15.74 2.19
C PHE A 443 15.17 16.11 0.86
N PHE A 444 14.78 15.43 -0.21
CA PHE A 444 15.02 15.92 -1.57
C PHE A 444 13.98 16.98 -1.93
N GLU A 445 14.43 18.12 -2.45
CA GLU A 445 13.56 19.19 -2.90
C GLU A 445 12.93 18.86 -4.25
N ARG A 446 11.63 19.10 -4.39
CA ARG A 446 10.85 18.84 -5.60
C ARG A 446 9.92 20.01 -5.92
N PRO A 447 9.57 20.24 -7.19
CA PRO A 447 8.58 21.26 -7.54
C PRO A 447 7.21 20.96 -6.94
N ALA A 448 6.60 21.98 -6.33
CA ALA A 448 5.18 21.96 -5.96
C ALA A 448 4.32 22.24 -7.20
N ASN A 449 3.16 21.59 -7.31
CA ASN A 449 2.20 21.83 -8.41
C ASN A 449 1.00 22.70 -7.98
N GLY A 450 1.01 23.18 -6.72
CA GLY A 450 -0.02 24.05 -6.16
C GLY A 450 -1.36 23.37 -5.88
N THR A 451 -1.50 22.06 -6.13
CA THR A 451 -2.73 21.30 -5.90
C THR A 451 -2.46 20.12 -4.96
N THR A 452 -2.19 18.94 -5.51
CA THR A 452 -1.89 17.70 -4.76
C THR A 452 -0.51 17.70 -4.13
N ARG A 453 0.39 18.58 -4.59
CA ARG A 453 1.75 18.77 -4.08
C ARG A 453 1.92 20.24 -3.70
N GLN A 454 1.84 20.53 -2.42
CA GLN A 454 1.90 21.87 -1.88
C GLN A 454 3.31 22.21 -1.40
N VAL A 455 3.60 23.50 -1.26
CA VAL A 455 4.84 23.95 -0.59
C VAL A 455 4.83 23.39 0.82
N GLY A 456 5.95 22.78 1.23
CA GLY A 456 6.08 22.15 2.54
C GLY A 456 5.56 20.72 2.66
N SER A 457 4.85 20.18 1.65
CA SER A 457 4.32 18.81 1.73
C SER A 457 5.40 17.77 1.39
N ALA A 458 5.76 16.95 2.37
CA ALA A 458 6.67 15.81 2.22
C ALA A 458 5.97 14.57 1.64
N GLU A 459 6.72 13.73 0.92
CA GLU A 459 6.32 12.38 0.48
C GLU A 459 7.37 11.40 1.01
N ASP A 460 6.94 10.24 1.48
CA ASP A 460 7.83 9.17 1.92
C ASP A 460 8.50 8.46 0.75
N ASP A 461 9.53 7.66 1.05
CA ASP A 461 10.25 6.86 0.04
C ASP A 461 9.30 5.95 -0.73
N ALA A 462 9.33 6.06 -2.05
CA ALA A 462 8.59 5.19 -2.94
C ALA A 462 9.43 4.81 -4.16
N ILE A 463 9.33 3.55 -4.56
CA ILE A 463 9.72 3.09 -5.90
C ILE A 463 8.45 2.89 -6.73
N ARG A 464 8.58 2.91 -8.06
CA ARG A 464 7.47 2.52 -8.93
C ARG A 464 7.06 1.07 -8.66
N ASN A 465 5.77 0.77 -8.88
CA ASN A 465 5.26 -0.59 -8.79
C ASN A 465 6.06 -1.51 -9.75
N LEU A 466 6.67 -2.55 -9.22
CA LEU A 466 7.39 -3.57 -9.98
C LEU A 466 6.56 -4.85 -9.96
N TYR A 467 5.86 -5.12 -11.05
CA TYR A 467 5.01 -6.30 -11.20
C TYR A 467 5.59 -7.25 -12.25
N GLY A 468 5.63 -8.54 -11.92
CA GLY A 468 6.00 -9.63 -12.81
C GLY A 468 5.67 -10.97 -12.15
N GLU A 469 5.31 -11.96 -12.97
CA GLU A 469 4.97 -13.30 -12.50
C GLU A 469 6.12 -14.27 -12.83
N ILE A 470 6.56 -15.05 -11.84
CA ILE A 470 7.52 -16.14 -12.03
C ILE A 470 6.75 -17.45 -11.92
N HIS A 471 6.52 -18.10 -13.05
CA HIS A 471 5.78 -19.36 -13.15
C HIS A 471 6.71 -20.57 -13.14
N HIS A 472 6.28 -21.67 -12.50
CA HIS A 472 6.81 -23.01 -12.70
C HIS A 472 8.35 -23.12 -12.76
N ILE A 473 9.05 -22.76 -11.68
CA ILE A 473 10.52 -22.92 -11.60
C ILE A 473 10.87 -24.43 -11.50
N PHE A 474 10.83 -25.14 -12.62
CA PHE A 474 11.26 -26.53 -12.73
C PHE A 474 12.76 -26.57 -13.03
N HIS A 475 13.56 -26.88 -12.03
CA HIS A 475 14.99 -27.10 -12.23
C HIS A 475 15.24 -28.53 -12.71
N TRP A 476 15.66 -28.65 -13.97
CA TRP A 476 16.24 -29.90 -14.47
C TRP A 476 17.59 -30.13 -13.79
N LYS A 477 18.03 -31.39 -13.71
CA LYS A 477 19.36 -31.76 -13.17
C LYS A 477 20.43 -30.86 -13.81
N ASP A 478 21.25 -30.23 -12.97
CA ASP A 478 22.34 -29.30 -13.34
C ASP A 478 21.94 -27.88 -13.82
N THR A 479 20.68 -27.47 -13.66
CA THR A 479 20.28 -26.07 -13.89
C THR A 479 20.66 -25.19 -12.68
N VAL A 480 21.49 -24.17 -12.87
CA VAL A 480 21.95 -23.27 -11.80
C VAL A 480 21.40 -21.85 -12.03
N PRO A 481 20.59 -21.31 -11.10
CA PRO A 481 20.17 -19.91 -11.15
C PRO A 481 21.38 -18.97 -11.17
N ASN A 482 21.31 -17.91 -11.98
CA ASN A 482 22.38 -16.92 -12.14
C ASN A 482 21.85 -15.50 -11.90
N GLY A 483 22.75 -14.56 -11.63
CA GLY A 483 22.37 -13.17 -11.34
C GLY A 483 21.88 -13.00 -9.89
N VAL A 484 20.83 -12.19 -9.73
CA VAL A 484 20.16 -11.95 -8.44
C VAL A 484 19.42 -13.17 -7.90
N PHE A 485 19.36 -14.26 -8.66
CA PHE A 485 18.80 -15.55 -8.26
C PHE A 485 19.92 -16.56 -8.04
N ARG A 486 19.91 -17.24 -6.89
CA ARG A 486 20.84 -18.35 -6.61
C ARG A 486 20.10 -19.54 -6.01
N LYS A 487 20.71 -20.72 -6.15
CA LYS A 487 20.27 -21.93 -5.46
C LYS A 487 20.45 -21.76 -3.95
N PHE A 488 19.37 -21.93 -3.20
CA PHE A 488 19.45 -22.10 -1.75
C PHE A 488 19.68 -23.59 -1.46
N ARG A 489 20.73 -23.93 -0.71
CA ARG A 489 20.88 -25.28 -0.15
C ARG A 489 20.13 -25.30 1.17
N ASN A 490 19.09 -26.12 1.22
CA ASN A 490 18.48 -26.49 2.48
C ASN A 490 19.19 -27.77 2.93
N ASP A 491 19.99 -27.70 4.00
CA ASP A 491 20.73 -28.84 4.52
C ASP A 491 19.81 -29.77 5.36
N ASP A 492 18.56 -29.36 5.62
CA ASP A 492 17.56 -30.06 6.44
C ASP A 492 16.60 -30.96 5.63
N GLY A 493 17.05 -31.46 4.48
CA GLY A 493 16.31 -32.43 3.70
C GLY A 493 15.33 -31.82 2.71
N SER A 494 15.42 -32.30 1.47
CA SER A 494 14.50 -31.96 0.40
C SER A 494 13.31 -32.92 0.43
N GLY A 495 12.12 -32.40 0.71
CA GLY A 495 10.91 -33.17 0.58
C GLY A 495 9.69 -32.29 0.70
N LEU A 496 8.64 -32.67 -0.01
CA LEU A 496 7.28 -32.11 0.00
C LEU A 496 6.62 -32.01 1.40
N ASN A 497 7.35 -32.31 2.48
CA ASN A 497 6.87 -32.50 3.84
C ASN A 497 6.93 -31.24 4.72
N ASN A 498 7.42 -30.10 4.23
CA ASN A 498 7.52 -28.87 5.02
C ASN A 498 6.46 -27.81 4.64
N ARG A 499 5.24 -28.26 4.27
CA ARG A 499 4.09 -27.38 4.04
C ARG A 499 3.24 -27.33 5.31
N ASN A 500 3.24 -26.17 5.98
CA ASN A 500 2.21 -25.85 6.97
C ASN A 500 0.86 -25.69 6.25
N TYR A 501 -0.10 -26.62 6.48
CA TYR A 501 -1.52 -26.70 6.00
C TYR A 501 -1.87 -27.69 4.83
N PRO A 502 -3.11 -28.23 4.79
CA PRO A 502 -3.37 -29.65 4.46
C PRO A 502 -3.55 -29.90 2.97
N VAL A 503 -2.52 -30.45 2.33
CA VAL A 503 -2.63 -30.99 0.98
C VAL A 503 -1.94 -32.36 0.94
N THR A 504 -2.70 -33.40 0.62
CA THR A 504 -2.22 -34.79 0.55
C THR A 504 -1.61 -35.06 -0.83
N CYS A 505 -0.33 -35.43 -0.90
CA CYS A 505 0.30 -35.92 -2.14
C CYS A 505 0.50 -37.44 -2.10
N HIS A 506 0.45 -38.08 -3.26
CA HIS A 506 0.65 -39.52 -3.40
C HIS A 506 2.15 -39.86 -3.29
N VAL A 507 2.47 -40.98 -2.64
CA VAL A 507 3.85 -41.44 -2.34
C VAL A 507 4.75 -41.67 -3.56
N SER A 508 4.21 -41.66 -4.78
CA SER A 508 4.97 -41.82 -6.03
C SER A 508 5.52 -40.52 -6.61
N ASP A 509 5.17 -39.35 -6.05
CA ASP A 509 5.54 -38.05 -6.61
C ASP A 509 6.78 -37.41 -5.93
N SER A 510 7.49 -38.14 -5.06
CA SER A 510 8.51 -37.58 -4.14
C SER A 510 9.96 -37.63 -4.60
N ASP A 511 10.26 -37.97 -5.86
CA ASP A 511 11.62 -38.31 -6.30
C ASP A 511 12.52 -37.13 -6.71
N TYR A 512 12.08 -35.88 -6.52
CA TYR A 512 12.89 -34.72 -6.89
C TYR A 512 13.15 -33.80 -5.70
N PRO A 513 14.42 -33.48 -5.39
CA PRO A 513 14.72 -32.51 -4.35
C PRO A 513 14.25 -31.13 -4.83
N GLU A 514 13.12 -30.62 -4.31
CA GLU A 514 12.70 -29.24 -4.54
C GLU A 514 13.84 -28.31 -4.08
N GLN A 515 14.44 -27.58 -5.03
CA GLN A 515 15.49 -26.60 -4.75
C GLN A 515 14.87 -25.21 -4.74
N SER A 516 14.92 -24.53 -3.59
CA SER A 516 14.43 -23.15 -3.50
C SER A 516 15.39 -22.19 -4.22
N VAL A 517 14.83 -21.23 -4.96
CA VAL A 517 15.58 -20.13 -5.55
C VAL A 517 15.51 -18.92 -4.63
N LEU A 518 16.66 -18.45 -4.16
CA LEU A 518 16.77 -17.22 -3.37
C LEU A 518 16.95 -16.03 -4.31
N PHE A 519 16.10 -15.03 -4.16
CA PHE A 519 16.29 -13.70 -4.74
C PHE A 519 17.07 -12.81 -3.76
N ASN A 520 18.17 -12.22 -4.21
CA ASN A 520 18.90 -11.19 -3.49
C ASN A 520 19.52 -10.18 -4.47
N ALA A 521 18.96 -8.98 -4.51
CA ALA A 521 19.42 -7.90 -5.38
C ALA A 521 20.85 -7.45 -5.06
N SER A 522 21.30 -7.54 -3.80
CA SER A 522 22.62 -7.05 -3.36
C SER A 522 23.81 -7.72 -4.05
N TRP A 523 23.59 -8.88 -4.69
CA TRP A 523 24.64 -9.58 -5.42
C TRP A 523 25.07 -8.89 -6.71
N PHE A 524 24.21 -8.03 -7.29
CA PHE A 524 24.47 -7.39 -8.58
C PHE A 524 24.22 -5.88 -8.57
N VAL A 525 23.47 -5.37 -7.60
CA VAL A 525 23.26 -3.93 -7.42
C VAL A 525 23.53 -3.51 -5.98
N PRO A 526 24.14 -2.33 -5.73
CA PRO A 526 24.25 -1.79 -4.38
C PRO A 526 22.85 -1.58 -3.78
N THR A 527 22.58 -2.23 -2.65
CA THR A 527 21.33 -2.07 -1.89
C THR A 527 21.61 -1.34 -0.59
N ALA A 528 20.68 -0.51 -0.12
CA ALA A 528 20.74 0.18 1.15
C ALA A 528 19.38 0.17 1.84
N HIS A 529 19.32 0.61 3.10
CA HIS A 529 18.08 0.79 3.86
C HIS A 529 17.15 1.90 3.29
N GLU A 530 17.63 2.66 2.31
CA GLU A 530 16.97 3.81 1.70
C GLU A 530 17.24 3.77 0.19
N ASN A 531 16.21 4.01 -0.62
CA ASN A 531 16.36 4.10 -2.06
C ASN A 531 16.89 5.49 -2.44
N ARG A 532 18.14 5.56 -2.90
CA ARG A 532 18.78 6.83 -3.28
C ARG A 532 19.54 6.72 -4.60
N PRO A 533 19.40 7.71 -5.50
CA PRO A 533 20.34 7.87 -6.59
C PRO A 533 21.69 8.33 -6.03
N LEU A 534 22.74 8.27 -6.87
CA LEU A 534 24.02 8.91 -6.56
C LEU A 534 23.80 10.39 -6.24
N ASN A 535 24.28 10.84 -5.09
CA ASN A 535 24.10 12.21 -4.61
C ASN A 535 25.34 12.70 -3.84
N ILE A 536 25.41 14.02 -3.63
CA ILE A 536 26.46 14.69 -2.87
C ILE A 536 25.81 15.60 -1.82
N ALA A 537 26.37 15.65 -0.61
CA ALA A 537 25.86 16.46 0.48
C ALA A 537 26.29 17.93 0.34
N LEU A 538 25.32 18.83 0.51
CA LEU A 538 25.51 20.27 0.64
C LEU A 538 24.73 20.74 1.87
N THR A 539 25.13 21.86 2.47
CA THR A 539 24.45 22.38 3.65
C THR A 539 23.16 23.09 3.25
N PRO A 540 21.98 22.65 3.71
CA PRO A 540 20.71 23.34 3.47
C PRO A 540 20.61 24.59 4.35
N THR A 541 20.43 25.75 3.72
CA THR A 541 20.47 27.04 4.41
C THR A 541 19.21 27.88 4.18
N ILE A 542 18.94 28.81 5.09
CA ILE A 542 17.94 29.87 4.98
C ILE A 542 18.62 31.23 5.14
N TYR A 543 18.28 32.20 4.30
CA TYR A 543 18.75 33.58 4.45
C TYR A 543 17.83 34.39 5.37
N LEU A 544 18.39 34.96 6.42
CA LEU A 544 17.70 35.88 7.35
C LEU A 544 18.24 37.32 7.27
N GLY A 545 19.40 37.53 6.65
CA GLY A 545 20.00 38.86 6.43
C GLY A 545 20.49 39.57 7.68
N VAL A 546 20.65 38.85 8.79
CA VAL A 546 21.05 39.37 10.11
C VAL A 546 22.12 38.52 10.76
#